data_AF-A0A3M2LVP2-F1
#
_entry.id   AF-A0A3M2LVP2-F1
#
_cell.length_a   1.000
_cell.length_b   1.000
_cell.length_c   1.000
_cell.angle_alpha   90.00
_cell.angle_beta   90.00
_cell.angle_gamma   90.00
#
_symmetry.space_group_name_H-M   'P 1'
#
loop_
_entity.id
_entity.type
_entity.pdbx_description
1 polymer ?
#
loop_
_entity_poly.entity_id
_entity_poly.type
_entity_poly.pdbx_seq_one_letter_code
_entity_poly.pdbx_strand_id
1 'polypeptide(L)'
;MPDSTAGVALAVPNRERMAYLTHLAGRLPAGLSASYSYRGHEIVMHVVAVAAVGNRTNALPVAAVTVGCRYARGAWWFVGGDDRAPFAAANNLREAATVIVRELNDQIRQREAVR
;
A
#
# COMPACT_ATOMS: atom_id res chain seq x y z
N MET A 1 17.62 34.04 11.19
CA MET A 1 16.29 33.41 11.36
C MET A 1 16.16 32.36 10.27
N PRO A 2 16.17 31.05 10.54
CA PRO A 2 15.86 30.09 9.48
C PRO A 2 14.34 30.08 9.25
N ASP A 3 13.95 30.21 7.98
CA ASP A 3 12.56 30.15 7.52
C ASP A 3 11.94 28.80 7.83
N SER A 4 11.02 28.80 8.79
CA SER A 4 10.14 27.67 9.09
C SER A 4 9.03 27.56 8.04
N THR A 5 9.38 27.34 6.77
CA THR A 5 8.45 26.74 5.79
C THR A 5 8.44 25.22 5.97
N ALA A 6 8.20 24.77 7.19
CA ALA A 6 7.69 23.43 7.43
C ALA A 6 6.28 23.42 6.87
N GLY A 7 6.15 23.05 5.59
CA GLY A 7 4.89 22.97 4.88
C GLY A 7 3.90 22.24 5.77
N VAL A 8 2.83 22.94 6.15
CA VAL A 8 1.68 22.35 6.83
C VAL A 8 1.16 21.29 5.87
N ALA A 9 1.62 20.05 6.04
CA ALA A 9 1.02 18.91 5.40
C ALA A 9 -0.39 18.87 5.96
N LEU A 10 -1.35 19.41 5.19
CA LEU A 10 -2.76 19.40 5.53
C LEU A 10 -3.07 17.98 5.99
N ALA A 11 -3.38 17.84 7.27
CA ALA A 11 -3.71 16.56 7.88
C ALA A 11 -5.04 16.13 7.27
N VAL A 12 -4.95 15.43 6.15
CA VAL A 12 -6.16 15.05 5.42
C VAL A 12 -6.92 14.05 6.27
N PRO A 13 -8.25 14.24 6.41
CA PRO A 13 -9.09 13.33 7.17
C PRO A 13 -8.93 11.90 6.70
N ASN A 14 -8.80 10.99 7.66
CA ASN A 14 -8.70 9.56 7.42
C ASN A 14 -9.84 9.00 6.53
N ARG A 15 -10.99 9.69 6.48
CA ARG A 15 -12.08 9.39 5.55
C ARG A 15 -11.66 9.40 4.08
N GLU A 16 -10.92 10.42 3.63
CA GLU A 16 -10.51 10.55 2.23
C GLU A 16 -9.43 9.51 1.89
N ARG A 17 -8.49 9.27 2.82
CA ARG A 17 -7.48 8.21 2.71
C ARG A 17 -8.13 6.84 2.54
N MET A 18 -9.11 6.53 3.39
CA MET A 18 -9.87 5.28 3.32
C MET A 18 -10.56 5.13 1.96
N ALA A 19 -11.14 6.21 1.41
CA ALA A 19 -11.79 6.16 0.10
C ALA A 19 -10.81 5.78 -1.02
N TYR A 20 -9.66 6.46 -1.11
CA TYR A 20 -8.64 6.11 -2.12
C TYR A 20 -8.11 4.68 -1.97
N LEU A 21 -7.81 4.27 -0.74
CA LEU A 21 -7.31 2.91 -0.47
C LEU A 21 -8.37 1.84 -0.79
N THR A 22 -9.64 2.10 -0.50
CA THR A 22 -10.76 1.21 -0.83
C THR A 22 -10.94 1.08 -2.34
N HIS A 23 -10.84 2.21 -3.07
CA HIS A 23 -10.89 2.18 -4.54
C HIS A 23 -9.73 1.41 -5.15
N LEU A 24 -8.53 1.52 -4.56
CA LEU A 24 -7.38 0.72 -4.95
C LEU A 24 -7.57 -0.76 -4.66
N ALA A 25 -8.09 -1.12 -3.48
CA ALA A 25 -8.38 -2.51 -3.10
C ALA A 25 -9.31 -3.19 -4.12
N GLY A 26 -10.33 -2.47 -4.61
CA GLY A 26 -11.24 -2.95 -5.66
C GLY A 26 -10.60 -3.18 -7.03
N ARG A 27 -9.33 -2.81 -7.23
CA ARG A 27 -8.56 -3.04 -8.46
C ARG A 27 -7.47 -4.10 -8.31
N LEU A 28 -7.28 -4.65 -7.12
CA LEU A 28 -6.33 -5.74 -6.90
C LEU A 28 -6.84 -7.03 -7.55
N PRO A 29 -5.95 -7.87 -8.09
CA PRO A 29 -6.33 -9.17 -8.64
C PRO A 29 -6.85 -10.12 -7.54
N ALA A 30 -7.62 -11.12 -7.96
CA ALA A 30 -8.06 -12.19 -7.07
C ALA A 30 -6.86 -12.93 -6.44
N GLY A 31 -7.06 -13.46 -5.24
CA GLY A 31 -6.01 -14.16 -4.47
C GLY A 31 -5.14 -13.25 -3.59
N LEU A 32 -5.34 -11.93 -3.66
CA LEU A 32 -4.79 -10.97 -2.70
C LEU A 32 -5.85 -10.60 -1.66
N SER A 33 -5.43 -10.49 -0.40
CA SER A 33 -6.26 -9.96 0.67
C SER A 33 -5.81 -8.55 1.05
N ALA A 34 -6.78 -7.65 1.27
CA ALA A 34 -6.54 -6.30 1.74
C ALA A 34 -7.13 -6.12 3.15
N SER A 35 -6.32 -5.60 4.07
CA SER A 35 -6.77 -5.17 5.40
C SER A 35 -6.35 -3.73 5.66
N TYR A 36 -6.96 -3.09 6.66
CA TYR A 36 -6.71 -1.69 6.98
C TYR A 36 -6.30 -1.55 8.44
N SER A 37 -5.37 -0.64 8.72
CA SER A 37 -4.95 -0.31 10.07
C SER A 37 -4.57 1.16 10.17
N TYR A 38 -4.18 1.59 11.37
CA TYR A 38 -3.63 2.92 11.60
C TYR A 38 -2.12 2.83 11.85
N ARG A 39 -1.35 3.67 11.18
CA ARG A 39 0.08 3.87 11.44
C ARG A 39 0.38 5.36 11.54
N GLY A 40 0.88 5.80 12.70
CA GLY A 40 1.16 7.23 12.93
C GLY A 40 -0.06 8.12 12.72
N HIS A 41 -1.23 7.70 13.21
CA HIS A 41 -2.54 8.37 13.05
C HIS A 41 -3.11 8.41 11.62
N GLU A 42 -2.47 7.75 10.66
CA GLU A 42 -2.95 7.68 9.28
C GLU A 42 -3.45 6.27 8.95
N ILE A 43 -4.57 6.20 8.22
CA ILE A 43 -5.05 4.93 7.67
C ILE A 43 -4.09 4.44 6.59
N VAL A 44 -3.69 3.17 6.72
CA VAL A 44 -2.93 2.42 5.73
C VAL A 44 -3.67 1.14 5.36
N MET A 45 -3.38 0.62 4.18
CA MET A 45 -3.87 -0.66 3.67
C MET A 45 -2.70 -1.64 3.63
N HIS A 46 -2.89 -2.85 4.15
CA HIS A 46 -1.96 -3.96 3.98
C HIS A 46 -2.51 -4.89 2.91
N VAL A 47 -1.70 -5.17 1.89
CA VAL A 47 -2.01 -6.14 0.85
C VAL A 47 -1.15 -7.36 1.07
N VAL A 48 -1.77 -8.53 1.18
CA VAL A 48 -1.10 -9.79 1.50
C VAL A 48 -1.36 -10.80 0.39
N ALA A 49 -0.28 -11.38 -0.13
CA ALA A 49 -0.33 -12.56 -0.99
C ALA A 49 -0.31 -13.81 -0.11
N VAL A 50 -1.31 -14.67 -0.27
CA VAL A 50 -1.44 -15.93 0.48
C VAL A 50 -1.15 -17.11 -0.42
N ALA A 51 -0.28 -18.03 0.00
CA ALA A 51 -0.16 -19.31 -0.68
C ALA A 51 -1.30 -20.22 -0.24
N ALA A 52 -2.02 -20.80 -1.21
CA ALA A 52 -2.89 -21.92 -0.94
C ALA A 52 -2.02 -23.15 -0.65
N VAL A 53 -1.68 -23.39 0.61
CA VAL A 53 -1.22 -24.71 1.04
C VAL A 53 -2.44 -25.63 0.92
N GLY A 54 -2.26 -26.86 0.41
CA GLY A 54 -3.34 -27.80 0.03
C GLY A 54 -4.41 -28.13 1.10
N ASN A 55 -4.34 -27.52 2.28
CA ASN A 55 -5.41 -27.43 3.25
C ASN A 55 -5.75 -25.94 3.51
N ARG A 56 -6.96 -25.49 3.12
CA ARG A 56 -7.41 -24.08 3.15
C ARG A 56 -7.32 -23.39 4.52
N THR A 57 -7.10 -24.16 5.58
CA THR A 57 -6.93 -23.71 6.96
C THR A 57 -5.54 -23.14 7.28
N ASN A 58 -4.50 -23.46 6.49
CA ASN A 58 -3.12 -23.02 6.74
C ASN A 58 -2.56 -22.20 5.57
N ALA A 59 -3.31 -21.21 5.09
CA ALA A 59 -2.78 -20.24 4.14
C ALA A 59 -1.73 -19.37 4.85
N LEU A 60 -0.46 -19.56 4.52
CA LEU A 60 0.63 -18.77 5.08
C LEU A 60 0.84 -17.50 4.21
N PRO A 61 0.97 -16.31 4.84
CA PRO A 61 1.30 -15.10 4.10
C PRO A 61 2.71 -15.21 3.54
N VAL A 62 2.84 -15.14 2.21
CA VAL A 62 4.13 -15.32 1.52
C VAL A 62 4.78 -13.98 1.18
N ALA A 63 3.99 -12.91 1.06
CA ALA A 63 4.48 -11.55 0.88
C ALA A 63 3.43 -10.53 1.35
N ALA A 64 3.87 -9.35 1.77
CA ALA A 64 2.98 -8.29 2.21
C ALA A 64 3.53 -6.90 1.86
N VAL A 65 2.63 -6.01 1.43
CA VAL A 65 2.95 -4.61 1.12
C VAL A 65 2.03 -3.72 1.93
N THR A 66 2.60 -2.71 2.58
CA THR A 66 1.83 -1.64 3.22
C THR A 66 1.74 -0.45 2.28
N VAL A 67 0.52 0.03 2.05
CA VAL A 67 0.17 1.12 1.14
C VAL A 67 -0.52 2.22 1.95
N GLY A 68 -0.04 3.44 1.83
CA GLY A 68 -0.70 4.63 2.35
C GLY A 68 -1.07 5.59 1.23
N CYS A 69 -1.62 6.74 1.63
CA CYS A 69 -1.82 7.89 0.75
C CYS A 69 -1.05 9.10 1.29
N ARG A 70 -0.59 9.98 0.40
CA ARG A 70 0.06 11.25 0.74
C ARG A 70 -0.37 12.33 -0.24
N TYR A 71 -0.73 13.50 0.27
CA TYR A 71 -0.91 14.68 -0.56
C TYR A 71 0.44 15.35 -0.76
N ALA A 72 0.88 15.51 -2.01
CA ALA A 72 2.13 16.17 -2.34
C ALA A 72 2.05 16.81 -3.72
N ARG A 73 2.63 18.01 -3.86
CA ARG A 73 2.71 18.75 -5.14
C ARG A 73 1.35 18.94 -5.83
N GLY A 74 0.31 19.26 -5.04
CA GLY A 74 -1.03 19.52 -5.57
C GLY A 74 -1.85 18.27 -5.91
N ALA A 75 -1.31 17.07 -5.71
CA ALA A 75 -1.97 15.82 -6.07
C ALA A 75 -1.87 14.76 -4.95
N TRP A 76 -2.79 13.81 -5.01
CA TRP A 76 -2.78 12.63 -4.17
C TRP A 76 -1.91 11.54 -4.76
N TRP A 77 -1.12 10.89 -3.92
CA TRP A 77 -0.22 9.81 -4.28
C TRP A 77 -0.42 8.61 -3.37
N PHE A 78 -0.36 7.41 -3.92
CA PHE A 78 -0.12 6.20 -3.16
C PHE A 78 1.36 6.11 -2.78
N VAL A 79 1.62 5.73 -1.54
CA VAL A 79 2.97 5.58 -0.97
C VAL A 79 3.16 4.17 -0.42
N GLY A 80 4.36 3.61 -0.59
CA GLY A 80 4.69 2.25 -0.17
C GLY A 80 5.63 2.23 1.04
N GLY A 81 5.64 1.10 1.74
CA GLY A 81 6.72 0.76 2.68
C GLY A 81 6.87 1.71 3.89
N ASP A 82 8.05 1.64 4.50
CA ASP A 82 8.44 2.45 5.66
C ASP A 82 8.97 3.83 5.25
N ASP A 83 9.59 3.93 4.07
CA ASP A 83 10.14 5.16 3.49
C ASP A 83 9.06 6.09 2.92
N ARG A 84 7.84 5.57 2.73
CA ARG A 84 6.66 6.30 2.24
C ARG A 84 6.92 7.01 0.93
N ALA A 85 7.74 6.39 0.07
CA ALA A 85 8.02 6.91 -1.25
C ALA A 85 6.74 6.86 -2.11
N PRO A 86 6.40 7.95 -2.83
CA PRO A 86 5.26 7.94 -3.75
C PRO A 86 5.57 7.07 -4.97
N PHE A 87 4.65 6.16 -5.31
CA PHE A 87 4.84 5.25 -6.44
C PHE A 87 3.79 5.37 -7.55
N ALA A 88 2.61 5.93 -7.26
CA ALA A 88 1.57 6.18 -8.26
C ALA A 88 0.65 7.32 -7.80
N ALA A 89 0.10 8.08 -8.74
CA ALA A 89 -0.95 9.05 -8.42
C ALA A 89 -2.24 8.32 -7.98
N ALA A 90 -2.99 8.88 -7.04
CA ALA A 90 -4.13 8.20 -6.41
C ALA A 90 -5.32 7.96 -7.35
N ASN A 91 -5.38 8.70 -8.46
CA ASN A 91 -6.33 8.46 -9.55
C ASN A 91 -5.86 7.39 -10.55
N ASN A 92 -4.58 7.00 -10.54
CA ASN A 92 -4.04 5.95 -11.40
C ASN A 92 -4.06 4.58 -10.70
N LEU A 93 -5.26 4.09 -10.44
CA LEU A 93 -5.47 2.83 -9.70
C LEU A 93 -4.84 1.61 -10.39
N ARG A 94 -4.78 1.60 -11.74
CA ARG A 94 -4.21 0.50 -12.51
C ARG A 94 -2.70 0.42 -12.30
N GLU A 95 -2.00 1.55 -12.47
CA GLU A 95 -0.56 1.61 -12.22
C GLU A 95 -0.25 1.22 -10.78
N ALA A 96 -1.01 1.73 -9.81
CA ALA A 96 -0.84 1.41 -8.41
C ALA A 96 -0.98 -0.10 -8.14
N ALA A 97 -2.01 -0.74 -8.69
CA ALA A 97 -2.21 -2.19 -8.56
C ALA A 97 -1.05 -2.98 -9.20
N THR A 98 -0.56 -2.57 -10.38
CA THR A 98 0.59 -3.20 -11.03
C THR A 98 1.85 -3.11 -10.18
N VAL A 99 2.12 -1.95 -9.57
CA VAL A 99 3.29 -1.76 -8.69
C VAL A 99 3.20 -2.68 -7.46
N ILE A 100 2.03 -2.76 -6.82
CA ILE A 100 1.82 -3.62 -5.65
C ILE A 100 2.04 -5.09 -6.00
N VAL A 101 1.50 -5.55 -7.13
CA VAL A 101 1.66 -6.95 -7.58
C VAL A 101 3.12 -7.26 -7.89
N ARG A 102 3.83 -6.34 -8.55
CA ARG A 102 5.26 -6.50 -8.84
C ARG A 102 6.07 -6.64 -7.55
N GLU A 103 5.84 -5.75 -6.58
CA GLU A 103 6.52 -5.77 -5.28
C GLU A 103 6.27 -7.08 -4.52
N LEU A 104 5.02 -7.56 -4.50
CA LEU A 104 4.68 -8.86 -3.89
C LEU A 104 5.43 -10.01 -4.58
N ASN A 105 5.46 -10.04 -5.91
CA ASN A 105 6.18 -11.07 -6.67
C ASN A 105 7.69 -11.01 -6.42
N ASP A 106 8.26 -9.82 -6.27
CA ASP A 106 9.68 -9.63 -5.96
C ASP A 106 10.01 -10.20 -4.58
N GLN A 107 9.18 -9.93 -3.57
CA GLN A 107 9.33 -10.50 -2.23
C GLN A 107 9.20 -12.03 -2.23
N ILE A 108 8.26 -12.60 -3.01
CA ILE A 108 8.10 -14.06 -3.13
C ILE A 108 9.38 -14.67 -3.72
N ARG A 109 9.86 -14.15 -4.86
CA ARG A 109 11.09 -14.65 -5.52
C ARG A 109 12.31 -14.58 -4.61
N GLN A 110 12.46 -13.49 -3.85
CA GLN A 110 13.56 -13.35 -2.90
C GLN A 110 13.51 -14.39 -1.78
N ARG A 111 12.33 -14.74 -1.28
CA ARG A 111 12.16 -15.77 -0.23
C ARG A 111 12.43 -17.18 -0.75
N GLU A 112 12.09 -17.46 -2.00
CA GLU A 112 12.40 -18.74 -2.66
C GLU A 112 13.89 -18.92 -2.90
N ALA A 113 14.61 -17.85 -3.25
CA ALA A 113 16.07 -17.90 -3.48
C ALA A 113 16.91 -18.14 -2.21
N VAL A 114 16.32 -17.93 -1.03
CA VAL A 114 16.98 -18.12 0.28
C VAL A 114 16.73 -19.54 0.84
N ARG A 115 15.85 -20.33 0.23
CA ARG A 115 15.57 -21.72 0.60
C ARG A 115 16.46 -22.69 -0.16
#